data_AF-A0A8J7PPL6-F1
#
_entry.id   AF-A0A8J7PPL6-F1
#
_cell.length_a   1.000
_cell.length_b   1.000
_cell.length_c   1.000
_cell.angle_alpha   90.00
_cell.angle_beta   90.00
_cell.angle_gamma   90.00
#
_symmetry.space_group_name_H-M   'P 1'
#
loop_
_entity.id
_entity.type
_entity.pdbx_description
1 polymer ?
#
loop_
_entity_poly.entity_id
_entity_poly.type
_entity_poly.pdbx_seq_one_letter_code
_entity_poly.pdbx_strand_id
1 'polypeptide(L)'
;MGTDVPAANNAASQFLDLLQQGRLDEAYAATSTGFRARESPEQFKAFLKQYQALTGGTSRTGNGVRVFQNPSGKQAFVQVTVHAPSNATTCTLVLVEEGGGWRVDRITVP
;
A
#
# COMPACT_ATOMS: atom_id res chain seq x y z
N MET A 1 14.59 -6.59 19.26
CA MET A 1 14.25 -5.25 18.70
C MET A 1 13.24 -5.47 17.60
N GLY A 2 12.07 -4.81 17.65
CA GLY A 2 10.97 -5.06 16.72
C GLY A 2 11.32 -4.64 15.30
N THR A 3 11.42 -5.60 14.37
CA THR A 3 11.67 -5.38 12.94
C THR A 3 10.40 -5.08 12.15
N ASP A 4 9.25 -5.04 12.82
CA ASP A 4 7.93 -4.91 12.20
C ASP A 4 7.73 -3.56 11.49
N VAL A 5 8.13 -2.46 12.12
CA VAL A 5 8.01 -1.12 11.51
C VAL A 5 8.81 -1.00 10.21
N PRO A 6 10.12 -1.31 10.16
CA PRO A 6 10.86 -1.26 8.91
C PRO A 6 10.37 -2.29 7.89
N ALA A 7 9.96 -3.49 8.32
CA ALA A 7 9.43 -4.50 7.39
C ALA A 7 8.10 -4.06 6.74
N ALA A 8 7.17 -3.51 7.52
CA ALA A 8 5.91 -2.97 7.00
C ALA A 8 6.14 -1.78 6.07
N ASN A 9 7.07 -0.87 6.43
CA ASN A 9 7.41 0.27 5.59
C ASN A 9 8.04 -0.16 4.25
N ASN A 10 8.90 -1.18 4.26
CA ASN A 10 9.52 -1.72 3.07
C ASN A 10 8.48 -2.38 2.15
N ALA A 11 7.57 -3.18 2.70
CA ALA A 11 6.48 -3.78 1.94
C ALA A 11 5.56 -2.73 1.30
N ALA A 12 5.21 -1.67 2.05
CA ALA A 12 4.43 -0.56 1.54
C ALA A 12 5.16 0.19 0.40
N SER A 13 6.45 0.43 0.56
CA SER A 13 7.28 1.10 -0.44
C SER A 13 7.39 0.26 -1.72
N GLN A 14 7.65 -1.04 -1.59
CA GLN A 14 7.71 -1.98 -2.71
C GLN A 14 6.39 -2.04 -3.48
N PHE A 15 5.25 -2.08 -2.76
CA PHE A 15 3.94 -2.04 -3.39
C PHE A 15 3.74 -0.76 -4.22
N LEU A 16 4.05 0.40 -3.65
CA LEU A 16 3.95 1.68 -4.36
C LEU A 16 4.94 1.75 -5.54
N ASP A 17 6.12 1.12 -5.45
CA ASP A 17 7.09 1.04 -6.57
C ASP A 17 6.54 0.26 -7.75
N LEU A 18 5.83 -0.84 -7.49
CA LEU A 18 5.14 -1.60 -8.54
C LEU A 18 4.07 -0.74 -9.22
N LEU A 19 3.35 0.10 -8.46
CA LEU A 19 2.36 1.03 -9.02
C LEU A 19 3.00 2.07 -9.94
N GLN A 20 4.09 2.70 -9.50
CA GLN A 20 4.81 3.70 -10.31
C GLN A 20 5.45 3.09 -11.57
N GLN A 21 5.85 1.82 -11.51
CA GLN A 21 6.39 1.10 -12.66
C GLN A 21 5.29 0.61 -13.62
N GLY A 22 4.00 0.85 -13.32
CA GLY A 22 2.88 0.33 -14.12
C GLY A 22 2.69 -1.18 -14.02
N ARG A 23 3.37 -1.85 -13.07
CA ARG A 23 3.33 -3.31 -12.85
C ARG A 23 2.11 -3.67 -11.99
N LEU A 24 0.92 -3.31 -12.46
CA LEU A 24 -0.31 -3.35 -11.67
C LEU A 24 -0.74 -4.76 -11.29
N ASP A 25 -0.52 -5.74 -12.16
CA ASP A 25 -0.83 -7.15 -11.87
C ASP A 25 0.06 -7.70 -10.75
N GLU A 26 1.34 -7.31 -10.72
CA GLU A 26 2.27 -7.68 -9.65
C GLU A 26 1.98 -6.95 -8.35
N ALA A 27 1.62 -5.67 -8.41
CA ALA A 27 1.15 -4.92 -7.26
C ALA A 27 -0.08 -5.60 -6.64
N TYR A 28 -1.06 -6.00 -7.47
CA TYR A 28 -2.23 -6.74 -7.02
C TYR A 28 -1.86 -8.10 -6.43
N ALA A 29 -0.94 -8.85 -7.04
CA ALA A 29 -0.46 -10.13 -6.51
C ALA A 29 0.28 -9.99 -5.16
N ALA A 30 0.88 -8.83 -4.89
CA ALA A 30 1.54 -8.52 -3.62
C ALA A 30 0.57 -8.10 -2.49
N THR A 31 -0.71 -7.89 -2.78
CA THR A 31 -1.74 -7.61 -1.76
C THR A 31 -2.05 -8.85 -0.90
N SER A 32 -2.76 -8.63 0.21
CA SER A 32 -3.20 -9.68 1.12
C SER A 32 -4.26 -10.57 0.45
N THR A 33 -4.45 -11.76 1.00
CA THR A 33 -5.56 -12.61 0.56
C THR A 33 -6.91 -11.95 0.85
N GLY A 34 -7.02 -11.19 1.95
CA GLY A 34 -8.19 -10.40 2.29
C GLY A 34 -8.52 -9.29 1.28
N PHE A 35 -7.50 -8.62 0.73
CA PHE A 35 -7.68 -7.61 -0.33
C PHE A 35 -8.26 -8.26 -1.59
N ARG A 36 -7.63 -9.33 -2.07
CA ARG A 36 -8.03 -10.02 -3.31
C ARG A 36 -9.39 -10.70 -3.22
N ALA A 37 -9.85 -11.04 -2.02
CA ALA A 37 -11.20 -11.54 -1.80
C ALA A 37 -12.28 -10.45 -1.88
N ARG A 38 -11.92 -9.18 -1.63
CA ARG A 38 -12.85 -8.04 -1.61
C ARG A 38 -12.84 -7.25 -2.92
N GLU A 39 -11.67 -7.12 -3.55
CA GLU A 39 -11.47 -6.35 -4.78
C GLU A 39 -10.93 -7.25 -5.88
N SER A 40 -11.57 -7.21 -7.05
CA SER A 40 -11.07 -7.88 -8.25
C SER A 40 -9.87 -7.11 -8.86
N PRO A 41 -9.03 -7.76 -9.69
CA PRO A 41 -7.95 -7.07 -10.40
C PRO A 41 -8.45 -5.87 -11.23
N GLU A 42 -9.63 -5.99 -11.83
CA GLU A 42 -10.24 -4.93 -12.65
C GLU A 42 -10.71 -3.76 -11.79
N GLN A 43 -11.32 -4.03 -10.63
CA GLN A 43 -11.72 -2.99 -9.67
C GLN A 43 -10.49 -2.24 -9.14
N PHE A 44 -9.43 -2.97 -8.82
CA PHE A 44 -8.15 -2.39 -8.41
C PHE A 44 -7.57 -1.48 -9.49
N LYS A 45 -7.53 -1.94 -10.75
CA LYS A 45 -7.07 -1.12 -11.89
C LYS A 45 -7.96 0.11 -12.10
N ALA A 46 -9.28 -0.01 -11.93
CA ALA A 46 -10.22 1.10 -12.03
C ALA A 46 -9.99 2.13 -10.92
N PHE A 47 -9.78 1.69 -9.68
CA PHE A 47 -9.41 2.54 -8.55
C PHE A 47 -8.12 3.32 -8.83
N LEU A 48 -7.07 2.66 -9.32
CA LEU A 48 -5.80 3.33 -9.66
C LEU A 48 -5.96 4.36 -10.79
N LYS A 49 -6.87 4.13 -11.74
CA LYS A 49 -7.19 5.12 -12.79
C LYS A 49 -7.87 6.36 -12.24
N GLN A 50 -8.65 6.24 -11.15
CA GLN A 50 -9.25 7.40 -10.47
C GLN A 50 -8.18 8.23 -9.76
N TYR A 51 -7.13 7.59 -9.24
CA TYR A 51 -6.05 8.22 -8.49
C TYR A 51 -4.72 8.14 -9.24
N GLN A 52 -4.65 8.84 -10.37
CA GLN A 52 -3.46 8.83 -11.25
C GLN A 52 -2.17 9.24 -10.54
N ALA A 53 -2.24 10.01 -9.43
CA ALA A 53 -1.08 10.33 -8.62
C ALA A 53 -0.36 9.09 -8.07
N LEU A 54 -1.07 7.98 -7.80
CA LEU A 54 -0.49 6.74 -7.28
C LEU A 54 0.37 6.00 -8.32
N THR A 55 0.05 6.16 -9.60
CA THR A 55 0.79 5.53 -10.72
C THR A 55 1.72 6.49 -11.44
N GLY A 56 1.44 7.79 -11.40
CA GLY A 56 2.19 8.85 -12.10
C GLY A 56 2.99 9.78 -11.18
N GLY A 57 3.01 9.51 -9.87
CA GLY A 57 3.76 10.30 -8.91
C GLY A 57 5.27 10.21 -9.16
N THR A 58 5.96 11.34 -9.02
CA THR A 58 7.42 11.47 -9.24
C THR A 58 8.21 11.28 -7.94
N SER A 59 7.62 11.58 -6.79
CA SER A 59 8.25 11.43 -5.49
C SER A 59 7.25 11.08 -4.41
N ARG A 60 7.75 10.65 -3.25
CA ARG A 60 6.92 10.26 -2.10
C ARG A 60 7.52 10.75 -0.80
N THR A 61 6.65 11.08 0.15
CA THR A 61 7.02 11.45 1.52
C THR A 61 6.34 10.48 2.49
N GLY A 62 7.12 9.79 3.30
CA GLY A 62 6.60 8.97 4.40
C GLY A 62 6.18 9.86 5.56
N ASN A 63 4.89 9.83 5.91
CA ASN A 63 4.33 10.66 6.97
C ASN A 63 4.31 9.94 8.33
N GLY A 64 4.36 8.61 8.33
CA GLY A 64 4.45 7.81 9.54
C GLY A 64 4.06 6.35 9.34
N VAL A 65 4.51 5.51 10.26
CA VAL A 65 4.18 4.09 10.31
C VAL A 65 3.74 3.76 11.73
N ARG A 66 2.59 3.10 11.87
CA ARG A 66 2.09 2.61 13.15
C ARG A 66 1.78 1.12 13.03
N VAL A 67 2.37 0.31 13.91
CA VAL A 67 2.11 -1.13 13.97
C VAL A 67 1.27 -1.43 15.20
N PHE A 68 0.23 -2.21 15.02
CA PHE A 68 -0.67 -2.70 16.06
C PHE A 68 -0.64 -4.22 16.04
N GLN A 69 -0.51 -4.83 17.21
CA GLN A 69 -0.72 -6.26 17.38
C GLN A 69 -2.07 -6.46 18.06
N ASN A 70 -2.95 -7.23 17.42
CA ASN A 70 -4.26 -7.59 17.95
C ASN A 70 -4.39 -9.14 17.99
N PRO A 71 -5.44 -9.69 18.64
CA PRO A 71 -5.64 -11.14 18.70
C PRO A 71 -5.78 -11.83 17.33
N SER A 72 -6.11 -11.08 16.28
CA SER A 72 -6.24 -11.55 14.90
C SER A 72 -4.94 -11.43 14.09
N GLY A 73 -3.86 -10.90 14.66
CA GLY A 73 -2.56 -10.76 14.01
C GLY A 73 -1.97 -9.36 14.13
N LYS A 74 -0.91 -9.08 13.36
CA LYS A 74 -0.30 -7.75 13.28
C LYS A 74 -0.86 -6.97 12.10
N GLN A 75 -1.10 -5.69 12.33
CA GLN A 75 -1.54 -4.70 11.35
C GLN A 75 -0.62 -3.49 11.37
N ALA A 76 -0.39 -2.88 10.21
CA ALA A 76 0.38 -1.66 10.10
C ALA A 76 -0.39 -0.62 9.30
N PHE A 77 -0.27 0.64 9.69
CA PHE A 77 -0.81 1.78 8.99
C PHE A 77 0.37 2.62 8.52
N VAL A 78 0.57 2.68 7.22
CA VAL A 78 1.65 3.44 6.58
C VAL A 78 1.02 4.59 5.82
N GLN A 79 1.29 5.81 6.27
CA GLN A 79 0.79 7.02 5.63
C GLN A 79 1.87 7.60 4.71
N VAL A 80 1.50 7.82 3.45
CA VAL A 80 2.42 8.31 2.42
C VAL A 80 1.75 9.43 1.64
N THR A 81 2.45 10.52 1.40
CA THR A 81 2.07 11.52 0.40
C THR A 81 2.80 11.23 -0.89
N VAL A 82 2.05 11.00 -1.95
CA VAL A 82 2.58 10.84 -3.31
C VAL A 82 2.46 12.18 -4.02
N HIS A 83 3.58 12.67 -4.54
CA HIS A 83 3.63 13.95 -5.27
C HIS A 83 3.66 13.65 -6.77
N ALA A 84 2.71 14.23 -7.50
CA ALA A 84 2.65 14.25 -8.95
C ALA A 84 2.88 15.69 -9.45
N PRO A 85 3.20 15.91 -10.74
CA PRO A 85 3.52 17.24 -11.26
C PRO A 85 2.41 18.29 -11.03
N SER A 86 1.15 17.85 -10.99
CA SER A 86 -0.03 18.71 -10.85
C SER A 86 -0.61 18.78 -9.44
N ASN A 87 -0.31 17.81 -8.57
CA ASN A 87 -0.98 17.65 -7.28
C ASN A 87 -0.21 16.69 -6.36
N ALA A 88 -0.49 16.77 -5.05
CA ALA A 88 -0.06 15.78 -4.07
C ALA A 88 -1.28 15.06 -3.50
N THR A 89 -1.16 13.75 -3.27
CA THR A 89 -2.23 12.92 -2.71
C THR A 89 -1.68 12.13 -1.53
N THR A 90 -2.27 12.35 -0.36
CA THR A 90 -1.95 11.55 0.83
C THR A 90 -2.82 10.30 0.85
N CYS A 91 -2.21 9.14 0.93
CA CYS A 91 -2.90 7.86 1.09
C CYS A 91 -2.44 7.14 2.36
N THR A 92 -3.30 6.30 2.89
CA THR A 92 -2.98 5.37 3.98
C THR A 92 -3.06 3.95 3.45
N LEU A 93 -1.95 3.24 3.55
CA LEU A 93 -1.86 1.80 3.30
C LEU A 93 -2.08 1.08 4.64
N VAL A 94 -3.06 0.20 4.68
CA VAL A 94 -3.24 -0.75 5.77
C VAL A 94 -2.60 -2.06 5.34
N LEU A 95 -1.63 -2.54 6.12
CA LEU A 95 -0.95 -3.79 5.89
C LEU A 95 -1.30 -4.79 6.99
N VAL A 96 -1.28 -6.07 6.63
CA VAL A 96 -1.43 -7.21 7.54
C VAL A 96 -0.20 -8.10 7.42
N GLU A 97 0.20 -8.73 8.51
CA GLU A 97 1.21 -9.80 8.48
C GLU A 97 0.53 -11.12 8.07
N GLU A 98 0.91 -11.69 6.93
CA GLU A 98 0.37 -12.94 6.39
C GLU A 98 1.52 -13.78 5.81
N GLY A 99 1.63 -15.04 6.26
CA GLY A 99 2.66 -15.96 5.76
C GLY A 99 4.10 -15.53 6.07
N GLY A 100 4.32 -14.81 7.17
CA GLY A 100 5.64 -14.31 7.58
C GLY A 100 6.10 -13.04 6.85
N GLY A 101 5.21 -12.39 6.10
CA GLY A 101 5.49 -11.13 5.41
C GLY A 101 4.35 -10.12 5.52
N TRP A 102 4.68 -8.84 5.36
CA TRP A 102 3.70 -7.77 5.33
C TRP A 102 3.08 -7.63 3.93
N ARG A 103 1.75 -7.55 3.87
CA ARG A 103 0.99 -7.39 2.62
C ARG A 103 -0.03 -6.28 2.76
N VAL A 104 -0.29 -5.56 1.67
CA VAL A 104 -1.31 -4.49 1.64
C VAL A 104 -2.70 -5.12 1.68
N ASP A 105 -3.49 -4.80 2.70
CA ASP A 105 -4.87 -5.26 2.89
C ASP A 105 -5.92 -4.21 2.54
N ARG A 106 -5.54 -2.92 2.56
CA ARG A 106 -6.41 -1.82 2.15
C ARG A 106 -5.60 -0.60 1.74
N ILE A 107 -6.15 0.15 0.81
CA ILE A 107 -5.65 1.46 0.39
C ILE A 107 -6.78 2.45 0.62
N THR A 108 -6.51 3.52 1.36
CA THR A 108 -7.45 4.61 1.57
C THR A 108 -6.85 5.90 1.04
N VAL A 109 -7.59 6.56 0.16
CA VAL A 109 -7.32 7.93 -0.29
C VAL A 109 -8.50 8.78 0.21
N PRO A 110 -8.26 9.90 0.90
CA PRO A 110 -9.32 10.77 1.42
C PRO A 110 -10.11 11.48 0.30
#